data_AF-A0A1F7BNB9-F1
#
_entry.id   AF-A0A1F7BNB9-F1
#
_cell.length_a   1.000
_cell.length_b   1.000
_cell.length_c   1.000
_cell.angle_alpha   90.00
_cell.angle_beta   90.00
_cell.angle_gamma   90.00
#
_symmetry.space_group_name_H-M   'P 1'
#
loop_
_entity.id
_entity.type
_entity.pdbx_description
1 polymer ?
#
loop_
_entity_poly.entity_id
_entity_poly.type
_entity_poly.pdbx_seq_one_letter_code
_entity_poly.pdbx_strand_id
1 'polypeptide(L)'
;MIEQKIASPIQETQTSERKKKRKIADPLAYYHEHYSGCTRGQLQRRDQSLYQKLRNCSLLKSVPCRATRSLHDPLAYYHEHYSGCTRGQLQKKDQSLYQQLRRHNVLREVPVQSDRMFADPVAYYHEHYPKNTRGELRRKDPALYHKLWRKGLLDEIPLQNG
;
A
#
# COMPACT_ATOMS: atom_id res chain seq x y z
N MET A 1 -48.82 -44.66 -19.88
CA MET A 1 -47.45 -44.69 -19.31
C MET A 1 -46.53 -44.38 -20.49
N ILE A 2 -46.13 -43.14 -20.82
CA ILE A 2 -45.39 -42.09 -20.10
C ILE A 2 -44.13 -42.60 -19.38
N GLU A 3 -42.98 -42.47 -20.03
CA GLU A 3 -41.66 -42.13 -19.47
C GLU A 3 -40.87 -41.46 -20.60
N GLN A 4 -40.87 -40.12 -20.70
CA GLN A 4 -39.98 -39.17 -20.01
C GLN A 4 -38.51 -39.24 -20.41
N LYS A 5 -38.25 -38.41 -21.42
CA LYS A 5 -37.01 -37.87 -21.95
C LYS A 5 -36.30 -37.02 -20.87
N ILE A 6 -35.08 -37.38 -20.48
CA ILE A 6 -34.19 -36.48 -19.71
C ILE A 6 -32.77 -36.62 -20.27
N ALA A 7 -32.40 -35.71 -21.18
CA ALA A 7 -31.01 -35.44 -21.50
C ALA A 7 -30.68 -34.06 -20.91
N SER A 8 -29.71 -34.05 -20.00
CA SER A 8 -29.26 -32.88 -19.25
C SER A 8 -28.70 -31.76 -20.15
N PRO A 9 -28.77 -30.48 -19.72
CA PRO A 9 -28.34 -29.35 -20.53
C PRO A 9 -26.82 -29.29 -20.60
N ILE A 10 -26.29 -29.31 -21.83
CA ILE A 10 -24.90 -29.00 -22.12
C ILE A 10 -24.69 -27.51 -21.80
N GLN A 11 -23.75 -27.25 -20.91
CA GLN A 11 -23.33 -25.91 -20.50
C GLN A 11 -22.77 -25.16 -21.73
N GLU A 12 -23.47 -24.09 -22.12
CA GLU A 12 -22.97 -23.14 -23.11
C GLU A 12 -21.66 -22.53 -22.61
N THR A 13 -20.60 -22.83 -23.34
CA THR A 13 -19.28 -22.26 -23.19
C THR A 13 -19.35 -20.76 -23.51
N GLN A 14 -19.00 -19.93 -22.52
CA GLN A 14 -18.88 -18.48 -22.68
C GLN A 14 -17.77 -18.18 -23.70
N THR A 15 -18.18 -17.88 -24.93
CA THR A 15 -17.30 -17.40 -25.99
C THR A 15 -16.89 -15.96 -25.65
N SER A 16 -15.58 -15.75 -25.52
CA SER A 16 -14.98 -14.43 -25.35
C SER A 16 -15.16 -13.60 -26.63
N GLU A 17 -16.26 -12.88 -26.72
CA GLU A 17 -16.44 -11.90 -27.77
C GLU A 17 -15.39 -10.78 -27.63
N ARG A 18 -14.58 -10.57 -28.67
CA ARG A 18 -13.73 -9.39 -28.82
C ARG A 18 -14.62 -8.16 -28.78
N LYS A 19 -14.69 -7.48 -27.63
CA LYS A 19 -15.48 -6.25 -27.41
C LYS A 19 -15.20 -5.24 -28.54
N LYS A 20 -16.18 -5.07 -29.45
CA LYS A 20 -16.19 -4.00 -30.46
C LYS A 20 -15.87 -2.66 -29.76
N LYS A 21 -14.92 -1.89 -30.27
CA LYS A 21 -14.59 -0.56 -29.72
C LYS A 21 -15.84 0.31 -29.74
N ARG A 22 -16.39 0.62 -28.57
CA ARG A 22 -17.56 1.49 -28.41
C ARG A 22 -17.26 2.87 -29.02
N LYS A 23 -18.07 3.32 -29.99
CA LYS A 23 -17.99 4.67 -30.55
C LYS A 23 -18.61 5.66 -29.56
N ILE A 24 -17.85 6.03 -28.53
CA ILE A 24 -18.26 7.07 -27.58
C ILE A 24 -17.95 8.44 -28.21
N ALA A 25 -18.98 9.22 -28.57
CA ALA A 25 -18.81 10.54 -29.18
C ALA A 25 -18.25 11.55 -28.16
N ASP A 26 -18.82 11.59 -26.96
CA ASP A 26 -18.33 12.39 -25.82
C ASP A 26 -17.93 11.46 -24.66
N PRO A 27 -16.62 11.22 -24.47
CA PRO A 27 -16.11 10.39 -23.40
C PRO A 27 -16.43 10.91 -21.99
N LEU A 28 -16.55 12.22 -21.82
CA LEU A 28 -16.75 12.83 -20.50
C LEU A 28 -18.23 12.78 -20.09
N ALA A 29 -19.14 13.09 -21.01
CA ALA A 29 -20.58 12.91 -20.78
C ALA A 29 -20.90 11.44 -20.42
N TYR A 30 -20.33 10.50 -21.18
CA TYR A 30 -20.49 9.07 -20.92
C TYR A 30 -19.95 8.65 -19.54
N TYR A 31 -18.85 9.27 -19.09
CA TYR A 31 -18.33 9.07 -17.74
C TYR A 31 -19.31 9.59 -16.68
N HIS A 32 -19.88 10.78 -16.85
CA HIS A 32 -20.83 11.34 -15.89
C HIS A 32 -22.11 10.52 -15.77
N GLU A 33 -22.58 9.95 -16.87
CA GLU A 33 -23.79 9.12 -16.92
C GLU A 33 -23.60 7.74 -16.26
N HIS A 34 -22.49 7.04 -16.54
CA HIS A 34 -22.33 5.64 -16.15
C HIS A 34 -21.32 5.39 -15.02
N TYR A 35 -20.44 6.35 -14.73
CA TYR A 35 -19.31 6.20 -13.81
C TYR A 35 -19.15 7.41 -12.88
N SER A 36 -20.21 8.18 -12.67
CA SER A 36 -20.22 9.32 -11.75
C SER A 36 -19.61 8.92 -10.39
N GLY A 37 -18.69 9.75 -9.88
CA GLY A 37 -17.98 9.50 -8.62
C GLY A 37 -16.91 8.41 -8.67
N CYS A 38 -16.78 7.61 -9.75
CA CYS A 38 -15.68 6.65 -9.87
C CYS A 38 -14.35 7.40 -9.99
N THR A 39 -13.40 7.06 -9.13
CA THR A 39 -12.04 7.59 -9.24
C THR A 39 -11.36 7.09 -10.50
N ARG A 40 -10.34 7.81 -11.00
CA ARG A 40 -9.50 7.41 -12.15
C ARG A 40 -9.07 5.94 -12.08
N GLY A 41 -8.63 5.49 -10.91
CA GLY A 41 -8.20 4.10 -10.70
C GLY A 41 -9.34 3.08 -10.66
N GLN A 42 -10.53 3.45 -10.15
CA GLN A 42 -11.72 2.60 -10.23
C GLN A 42 -12.23 2.51 -11.68
N LEU A 43 -12.24 3.63 -12.40
CA LEU A 43 -12.60 3.71 -13.81
C LEU A 43 -11.66 2.84 -14.66
N GLN A 44 -10.36 2.94 -14.44
CA GLN A 44 -9.37 2.13 -15.15
C GLN A 44 -9.65 0.61 -15.02
N ARG A 45 -9.99 0.15 -13.81
CA ARG A 45 -10.30 -1.26 -13.55
C ARG A 45 -11.63 -1.70 -14.15
N ARG A 46 -12.64 -0.82 -14.15
CA ARG A 46 -14.00 -1.13 -14.62
C ARG A 46 -14.14 -1.00 -16.14
N ASP A 47 -13.54 0.03 -16.73
CA ASP A 47 -13.54 0.30 -18.15
C ASP A 47 -12.21 0.93 -18.59
N GLN A 48 -11.24 0.05 -18.86
CA GLN A 48 -9.92 0.42 -19.36
C GLN A 48 -10.00 1.20 -20.69
N SER A 49 -11.01 0.93 -21.53
CA SER A 49 -11.14 1.55 -22.85
C SER A 49 -11.56 3.01 -22.74
N LEU A 50 -12.53 3.29 -21.88
CA LEU A 50 -12.98 4.64 -21.57
C LEU A 50 -11.88 5.43 -20.85
N TYR A 51 -11.22 4.82 -19.87
CA TYR A 51 -10.07 5.42 -19.19
C TYR A 51 -9.00 5.87 -20.18
N GLN A 52 -8.62 5.00 -21.14
CA GLN A 52 -7.61 5.34 -22.13
C GLN A 52 -8.08 6.45 -23.08
N LYS A 53 -9.36 6.48 -23.44
CA LYS A 53 -9.93 7.53 -24.29
C LYS A 53 -9.88 8.89 -23.60
N LEU A 54 -10.32 8.95 -22.34
CA LEU A 54 -10.22 10.15 -21.51
C LEU A 54 -8.76 10.59 -21.31
N ARG A 55 -7.82 9.65 -21.15
CA ARG A 55 -6.38 9.94 -21.06
C ARG A 55 -5.87 10.58 -22.33
N ASN A 56 -6.16 9.99 -23.49
CA ASN A 56 -5.68 10.47 -24.79
C ASN A 56 -6.29 11.83 -25.16
N CYS A 57 -7.51 12.11 -24.71
CA CYS A 57 -8.16 13.41 -24.88
C CYS A 57 -7.78 14.44 -23.78
N SER A 58 -6.88 14.11 -22.84
CA SER A 58 -6.52 14.97 -21.70
C SER A 58 -7.69 15.37 -20.78
N LEU A 59 -8.72 14.55 -20.71
CA LEU A 59 -9.95 14.77 -19.93
C LEU A 59 -9.93 14.11 -18.53
N LEU A 60 -8.90 13.33 -18.21
CA LEU A 60 -8.78 12.68 -16.89
C LEU A 60 -8.77 13.67 -15.72
N LYS A 61 -8.41 14.94 -15.94
CA LYS A 61 -8.46 15.99 -14.92
C LYS A 61 -9.87 16.17 -14.32
N SER A 62 -10.91 15.95 -15.14
CA SER A 62 -12.33 16.05 -14.74
C SER A 62 -12.85 14.79 -14.06
N VAL A 63 -12.06 13.70 -14.01
CA VAL A 63 -12.38 12.48 -13.27
C VAL A 63 -11.74 12.57 -11.88
N PRO A 64 -12.49 12.30 -10.78
CA PRO A 64 -11.96 12.31 -9.42
C PRO A 64 -10.71 11.43 -9.29
N CYS A 65 -9.69 11.93 -8.62
CA CYS A 65 -8.57 11.09 -8.19
C CYS A 65 -8.77 10.67 -6.73
N ARG A 66 -8.18 9.55 -6.32
CA ARG A 66 -8.21 9.16 -4.90
C ARG A 66 -7.51 10.25 -4.08
N ALA A 67 -8.22 10.82 -3.09
CA ALA A 67 -7.61 11.73 -2.14
C ALA A 67 -6.53 10.95 -1.35
N THR A 68 -5.30 11.46 -1.35
CA THR A 68 -4.26 11.00 -0.43
C THR A 68 -4.32 11.89 0.81
N ARG A 69 -4.14 11.31 2.01
CA ARG A 69 -3.89 12.10 3.22
C ARG A 69 -2.75 13.07 2.91
N SER A 70 -2.93 14.37 3.19
CA SER A 70 -1.86 15.36 3.10
C SER A 70 -1.30 15.54 4.50
N LEU A 71 -0.01 15.24 4.69
CA LEU A 71 0.71 15.46 5.94
C LEU A 71 1.62 16.66 5.70
N HIS A 72 1.62 17.60 6.64
CA HIS A 72 2.50 18.77 6.55
C HIS A 72 3.97 18.34 6.68
N ASP A 73 4.25 17.44 7.62
CA ASP A 73 5.55 16.80 7.79
C ASP A 73 5.39 15.27 7.82
N PRO A 74 5.59 14.57 6.68
CA PRO A 74 5.50 13.13 6.63
C PRO A 74 6.65 12.42 7.37
N LEU A 75 7.81 13.06 7.58
CA LEU A 75 8.95 12.45 8.26
C LEU A 75 8.76 12.46 9.78
N ALA A 76 8.30 13.57 10.35
CA ALA A 76 7.93 13.62 11.77
C ALA A 76 6.86 12.57 12.11
N TYR A 77 5.83 12.47 11.27
CA TYR A 77 4.79 11.45 11.42
C TYR A 77 5.34 10.01 11.34
N TYR A 78 6.35 9.77 10.49
CA TYR A 78 7.05 8.48 10.46
C TYR A 78 7.78 8.21 11.77
N HIS A 79 8.53 9.16 12.32
CA HIS A 79 9.25 8.98 13.60
C HIS A 79 8.30 8.73 14.77
N GLU A 80 7.13 9.37 14.79
CA GLU A 80 6.15 9.19 15.86
C GLU A 80 5.47 7.82 15.82
N HIS A 81 5.05 7.37 14.64
CA HIS A 81 4.16 6.20 14.51
C HIS A 81 4.81 4.95 13.94
N TYR A 82 5.92 5.09 13.23
CA TYR A 82 6.59 4.03 12.48
C TYR A 82 8.09 3.96 12.72
N SER A 83 8.60 4.56 13.80
CA SER A 83 10.03 4.56 14.15
C SER A 83 10.65 3.17 13.98
N GLY A 84 11.75 3.16 13.24
CA GLY A 84 12.52 1.98 12.88
C GLY A 84 11.97 1.19 11.70
N CYS A 85 10.67 1.24 11.37
CA CYS A 85 10.10 0.44 10.28
C CYS A 85 10.88 0.65 8.98
N THR A 86 11.30 -0.43 8.33
CA THR A 86 12.03 -0.30 7.07
C THR A 86 11.12 0.23 5.96
N ARG A 87 11.71 0.77 4.89
CA ARG A 87 10.97 1.21 3.69
C ARG A 87 9.97 0.15 3.20
N GLY A 88 10.39 -1.11 3.15
CA GLY A 88 9.55 -2.23 2.73
C GLY A 88 8.44 -2.58 3.73
N GLN A 89 8.70 -2.47 5.03
CA GLN A 89 7.66 -2.66 6.06
C GLN A 89 6.65 -1.50 6.05
N LEU A 90 7.13 -0.27 5.91
CA LEU A 90 6.32 0.94 5.82
C LEU A 90 5.41 0.89 4.59
N GLN A 91 5.95 0.49 3.43
CA GLN A 91 5.17 0.33 2.20
C GLN A 91 3.98 -0.63 2.38
N LYS A 92 4.19 -1.73 3.11
CA LYS A 92 3.13 -2.71 3.40
C LYS A 92 2.10 -2.20 4.41
N LYS A 93 2.54 -1.44 5.42
CA LYS A 93 1.68 -0.94 6.52
C LYS A 93 0.91 0.32 6.14
N ASP A 94 1.58 1.28 5.49
CA ASP A 94 1.02 2.57 5.07
C ASP A 94 1.64 3.01 3.74
N GLN A 95 1.02 2.53 2.65
CA GLN A 95 1.39 2.89 1.29
C GLN A 95 1.25 4.41 1.03
N SER A 96 0.32 5.09 1.70
CA SER A 96 0.10 6.53 1.49
C SER A 96 1.28 7.33 2.02
N LEU A 97 1.69 7.05 3.26
CA LEU A 97 2.85 7.68 3.89
C LEU A 97 4.14 7.38 3.12
N TYR A 98 4.35 6.13 2.69
CA TYR A 98 5.49 5.76 1.84
C TYR A 98 5.57 6.63 0.57
N GLN A 99 4.43 6.82 -0.11
CA GLN A 99 4.39 7.65 -1.32
C GLN A 99 4.59 9.14 -1.02
N GLN A 100 4.12 9.64 0.13
CA GLN A 100 4.38 11.02 0.54
C GLN A 100 5.88 11.24 0.81
N LEU A 101 6.50 10.40 1.64
CA LEU A 101 7.95 10.47 1.91
C LEU A 101 8.77 10.42 0.62
N ARG A 102 8.35 9.59 -0.36
CA ARG A 102 8.97 9.54 -1.69
C ARG A 102 8.81 10.85 -2.47
N ARG A 103 7.60 11.43 -2.51
CA ARG A 103 7.34 12.70 -3.22
C ARG A 103 8.04 13.90 -2.60
N HIS A 104 8.19 13.88 -1.27
CA HIS A 104 8.92 14.90 -0.51
C HIS A 104 10.44 14.66 -0.49
N ASN A 105 10.95 13.63 -1.18
CA ASN A 105 12.38 13.27 -1.23
C ASN A 105 13.05 12.98 0.12
N VAL A 106 12.27 12.62 1.15
CA VAL A 106 12.75 12.27 2.50
C VAL A 106 12.68 10.77 2.79
N LEU A 107 12.26 9.95 1.82
CA LEU A 107 12.22 8.48 1.98
C LEU A 107 13.60 7.87 2.32
N ARG A 108 14.70 8.56 1.97
CA ARG A 108 16.06 8.14 2.30
C ARG A 108 16.32 8.08 3.82
N GLU A 109 15.63 8.91 4.59
CA GLU A 109 15.72 8.95 6.06
C GLU A 109 15.02 7.75 6.73
N VAL A 110 14.26 6.97 5.95
CA VAL A 110 13.67 5.70 6.41
C VAL A 110 14.68 4.56 6.16
N PRO A 111 14.96 3.69 7.15
CA PRO A 111 15.92 2.60 7.02
C PRO A 111 15.56 1.59 5.92
N VAL A 112 16.56 1.02 5.23
CA VAL A 112 16.36 -0.22 4.43
C VAL A 112 16.69 -1.47 5.24
N GLN A 113 16.32 -2.64 4.71
CA GLN A 113 16.59 -3.92 5.39
C GLN A 113 18.09 -4.18 5.60
N SER A 114 18.95 -3.76 4.67
CA SER A 114 20.40 -3.87 4.82
C SER A 114 20.94 -2.94 5.91
N ASP A 115 20.39 -1.73 6.08
CA ASP A 115 20.81 -0.81 7.16
C ASP A 115 20.46 -1.38 8.53
N ARG A 116 19.36 -2.15 8.62
CA ARG A 116 19.03 -2.95 9.81
C ARG A 116 19.96 -4.15 10.00
N MET A 117 20.97 -4.38 9.18
CA MET A 117 22.13 -5.17 9.61
C MET A 117 22.94 -4.34 10.60
N PHE A 118 22.34 -4.04 11.76
CA PHE A 118 22.94 -3.32 12.88
C PHE A 118 24.37 -3.84 13.12
N ALA A 119 25.37 -3.08 12.69
CA ALA A 119 26.77 -3.42 12.96
C ALA A 119 26.92 -3.58 14.48
N ASP A 120 26.36 -2.61 15.20
CA ASP A 120 26.12 -2.64 16.63
C ASP A 120 24.60 -2.45 16.94
N PRO A 121 23.88 -3.53 17.32
CA PRO A 121 22.47 -3.42 17.69
C PRO A 121 22.21 -2.73 19.04
N VAL A 122 23.20 -2.65 19.93
CA VAL A 122 23.05 -1.99 21.24
C VAL A 122 23.16 -0.48 21.06
N ALA A 123 24.16 -0.01 20.30
CA ALA A 123 24.28 1.40 19.95
C ALA A 123 23.00 1.93 19.26
N TYR A 124 22.49 1.18 18.27
CA TYR A 124 21.23 1.55 17.60
C TYR A 124 20.03 1.61 18.56
N TYR A 125 19.98 0.71 19.55
CA TYR A 125 18.94 0.76 20.57
C TYR A 125 19.04 2.06 21.40
N HIS A 126 20.23 2.45 21.85
CA HIS A 126 20.39 3.68 22.63
C HIS A 126 20.06 4.95 21.83
N GLU A 127 20.33 4.95 20.53
CA GLU A 127 20.02 6.08 19.66
C GLU A 127 18.51 6.24 19.42
N HIS A 128 17.80 5.14 19.16
CA HIS A 128 16.40 5.21 18.68
C HIS A 128 15.35 4.80 19.71
N TYR A 129 15.74 4.07 20.75
CA TYR A 129 14.84 3.46 21.74
C TYR A 129 15.35 3.57 23.20
N PRO A 130 16.02 4.67 23.63
CA PRO A 130 16.78 4.71 24.89
C PRO A 130 15.97 4.43 26.16
N LYS A 131 14.64 4.54 26.10
CA LYS A 131 13.73 4.33 27.26
C LYS A 131 12.82 3.12 27.09
N ASN A 132 12.92 2.39 25.98
CA ASN A 132 12.01 1.30 25.70
C ASN A 132 12.45 0.03 26.42
N THR A 133 11.57 -0.54 27.25
CA THR A 133 11.83 -1.84 27.86
C THR A 133 11.94 -2.95 26.81
N ARG A 134 12.51 -4.10 27.16
CA ARG A 134 12.54 -5.31 26.31
C ARG A 134 11.16 -5.63 25.72
N GLY A 135 10.10 -5.51 26.54
CA GLY A 135 8.73 -5.79 26.13
C GLY A 135 8.15 -4.75 25.16
N GLU A 136 8.51 -3.49 25.32
CA GLU A 136 8.13 -2.44 24.38
C GLU A 136 8.94 -2.52 23.09
N LEU A 137 10.25 -2.80 23.19
CA LEU A 137 11.14 -3.00 22.05
C LEU A 137 10.65 -4.18 21.20
N ARG A 138 10.28 -5.31 21.82
CA ARG A 138 9.70 -6.46 21.12
C ARG A 138 8.43 -6.09 20.33
N ARG A 139 7.61 -5.18 20.86
CA ARG A 139 6.38 -4.71 20.18
C ARG A 139 6.67 -3.71 19.07
N LYS A 140 7.56 -2.74 19.31
CA LYS A 140 7.88 -1.65 18.38
C LYS A 140 8.84 -2.07 17.26
N ASP A 141 9.92 -2.78 17.61
CA ASP A 141 10.88 -3.34 16.65
C ASP A 141 11.27 -4.80 16.98
N PRO A 142 10.44 -5.78 16.59
CA PRO A 142 10.71 -7.20 16.83
C PRO A 142 11.99 -7.70 16.14
N ALA A 143 12.45 -7.04 15.07
CA ALA A 143 13.66 -7.48 14.37
C ALA A 143 14.93 -7.15 15.18
N LEU A 144 14.98 -5.94 15.76
CA LEU A 144 16.06 -5.54 16.65
C LEU A 144 16.06 -6.40 17.91
N TYR A 145 14.89 -6.60 18.53
CA TYR A 145 14.74 -7.49 19.68
C TYR A 145 15.27 -8.91 19.40
N HIS A 146 14.87 -9.55 18.29
CA HIS A 146 15.35 -10.89 17.96
C HIS A 146 16.85 -10.93 17.62
N LYS A 147 17.43 -9.83 17.14
CA LYS A 147 18.88 -9.76 16.92
C LYS A 147 19.65 -9.66 18.23
N LEU A 148 19.23 -8.78 19.13
CA LEU A 148 19.80 -8.66 20.48
C LEU A 148 19.70 -9.98 21.23
N TRP A 149 18.55 -10.65 21.17
CA TRP A 149 18.36 -11.98 21.75
C TRP A 149 19.32 -13.03 21.17
N ARG A 150 19.41 -13.15 19.84
CA ARG A 150 20.33 -14.11 19.19
C ARG A 150 21.81 -13.83 19.47
N LYS A 151 22.16 -12.58 19.77
CA LYS A 151 23.52 -12.18 20.15
C LYS A 151 23.78 -12.24 21.67
N GLY A 152 22.78 -12.56 22.49
CA GLY A 152 22.91 -12.54 23.96
C GLY A 152 23.04 -11.13 24.56
N LEU A 153 22.56 -10.10 23.87
CA LEU A 153 22.73 -8.68 24.23
C LEU A 153 21.45 -8.04 24.83
N LEU A 154 20.47 -8.84 25.25
CA LEU A 154 19.25 -8.29 25.86
C LEU A 154 19.50 -7.66 27.24
N ASP A 155 20.62 -7.98 27.89
CA ASP A 155 20.97 -7.44 29.20
C ASP A 155 21.34 -5.96 29.16
N GLU A 156 21.72 -5.46 27.99
CA GLU A 156 21.90 -4.02 27.71
C GLU A 156 20.56 -3.27 27.63
N ILE A 157 19.43 -3.98 27.69
CA ILE A 157 18.08 -3.41 27.51
C ILE A 157 17.27 -3.54 28.82
N PRO A 158 16.72 -2.44 29.36
CA PRO A 158 15.92 -2.46 30.57
C PRO A 158 14.72 -3.42 30.50
N LEU A 159 14.52 -4.20 31.56
CA LEU A 159 13.40 -5.13 31.71
C LEU A 159 12.09 -4.40 32.04
N GLN A 160 12.17 -3.32 32.80
CA GLN A 160 11.05 -2.47 33.24
C GLN A 160 11.50 -1.01 33.23
N ASN A 161 10.54 -0.07 33.19
CA ASN A 161 10.86 1.34 33.34
C ASN A 161 11.32 1.54 34.79
N GLY A 162 12.57 2.00 34.97
CA GLY A 162 13.10 2.42 36.26
C GLY A 162 12.52 3.73 36.73
#